data_AF-A4G0B2-F1
#
_entry.id   AF-A4G0B2-F1
#
_cell.length_a   1.000
_cell.length_b   1.000
_cell.length_c   1.000
_cell.angle_alpha   90.00
_cell.angle_beta   90.00
_cell.angle_gamma   90.00
#
_symmetry.space_group_name_H-M   'P 1'
#
loop_
_entity.id
_entity.type
_entity.pdbx_description
1 polymer ?
#
loop_
_entity_poly.entity_id
_entity_poly.type
_entity_poly.pdbx_seq_one_letter_code
_entity_poly.pdbx_strand_id
1 'polypeptide(L)'
;MKKELILKALKLRDMGFPSGDIAEELNISVKTALYLTLNGEELLKAGETPKEDSEKLDIFLEWDNVRASSRRLRNISKIICDMLSDVEFDGIVGISSGGVPLATLISDELDKNFSIYVPKKHVHTEKEKTTGFIGQNMSSIVGKDVIIVDDVMTSGNSVKETIKYLKGIANPKKVFVVMDKSGIDEIDGVKIEHLFRTGVVDIKK
;
A
#
# COMPACT_ATOMS: atom_id res chain seq x y z
N MET A 1 15.73 13.94 8.26
CA MET A 1 14.47 13.62 7.55
C MET A 1 14.41 14.18 6.11
N LYS A 2 14.11 15.47 5.84
CA LYS A 2 13.90 15.96 4.45
C LYS A 2 15.08 15.67 3.50
N LYS A 3 16.33 15.96 3.91
CA LYS A 3 17.53 15.66 3.10
C LYS A 3 17.75 14.16 2.88
N GLU A 4 17.53 13.33 3.90
CA GLU A 4 17.67 11.88 3.77
C GLU A 4 16.64 11.30 2.80
N LEU A 5 15.40 11.80 2.83
CA LEU A 5 14.36 11.37 1.89
C LEU A 5 14.73 11.73 0.44
N ILE A 6 15.26 12.95 0.22
CA ILE A 6 15.78 13.36 -1.10
C ILE A 6 16.92 12.41 -1.54
N LEU A 7 17.89 12.16 -0.66
CA LEU A 7 19.03 11.28 -0.97
C LEU A 7 18.59 9.84 -1.27
N LYS A 8 17.62 9.31 -0.51
CA LYS A 8 17.04 7.97 -0.78
C LYS A 8 16.35 7.94 -2.15
N ALA A 9 15.56 8.96 -2.49
CA ALA A 9 14.88 9.05 -3.78
C ALA A 9 15.88 9.12 -4.95
N LEU A 10 16.92 9.95 -4.84
CA LEU A 10 17.99 10.04 -5.84
C LEU A 10 18.74 8.71 -5.99
N LYS A 11 19.08 8.06 -4.88
CA LYS A 11 19.74 6.75 -4.90
C LYS A 11 18.92 5.70 -5.64
N LEU A 12 17.61 5.61 -5.37
CA LEU A 12 16.73 4.65 -6.04
C LEU A 12 16.60 4.96 -7.53
N ARG A 13 16.48 6.24 -7.90
CA ARG A 13 16.50 6.68 -9.30
C ARG A 13 17.80 6.25 -10.00
N ASP A 14 18.94 6.47 -9.37
CA ASP A 14 20.25 6.11 -9.93
C ASP A 14 20.43 4.59 -10.05
N MET A 15 19.71 3.80 -9.24
CA MET A 15 19.60 2.34 -9.39
C MET A 15 18.62 1.91 -10.50
N GLY A 16 17.96 2.85 -11.19
CA GLY A 16 17.06 2.59 -12.30
C GLY A 16 15.61 2.32 -11.90
N PHE A 17 15.22 2.58 -10.65
CA PHE A 17 13.84 2.38 -10.21
C PHE A 17 12.91 3.40 -10.88
N PRO A 18 11.75 2.98 -11.42
CA PRO A 18 10.74 3.92 -11.91
C PRO A 18 10.08 4.68 -10.75
N SER A 19 9.54 5.87 -11.01
CA SER A 19 8.96 6.73 -9.95
C SER A 19 7.84 6.06 -9.14
N GLY A 20 7.12 5.09 -9.72
CA GLY A 20 6.11 4.31 -9.01
C GLY A 20 6.70 3.43 -7.91
N ASP A 21 7.81 2.74 -8.21
CA ASP A 21 8.48 1.88 -7.25
C ASP A 21 9.22 2.72 -6.20
N ILE A 22 9.82 3.85 -6.60
CA ILE A 22 10.40 4.81 -5.65
C ILE A 22 9.35 5.32 -4.66
N ALA A 23 8.15 5.61 -5.13
CA ALA A 23 7.06 6.07 -4.27
C ALA A 23 6.65 5.01 -3.25
N GLU A 24 6.61 3.75 -3.65
CA GLU A 24 6.29 2.61 -2.80
C GLU A 24 7.39 2.32 -1.77
N GLU A 25 8.65 2.27 -2.20
CA GLU A 25 9.80 2.09 -1.30
C GLU A 25 9.90 3.18 -0.23
N LEU A 26 9.46 4.40 -0.55
CA LEU A 26 9.52 5.55 0.35
C LEU A 26 8.18 5.90 1.01
N ASN A 27 7.11 5.13 0.79
CA ASN A 27 5.76 5.41 1.29
C ASN A 27 5.30 6.87 1.05
N ILE A 28 5.60 7.41 -0.13
CA ILE A 28 5.18 8.73 -0.60
C ILE A 28 4.30 8.58 -1.83
N SER A 29 3.65 9.67 -2.25
CA SER A 29 2.94 9.70 -3.51
C SER A 29 3.91 9.67 -4.71
N VAL A 30 3.43 9.15 -5.84
CA VAL A 30 4.18 9.13 -7.10
C VAL A 30 4.57 10.54 -7.54
N LYS A 31 3.70 11.54 -7.30
CA LYS A 31 3.98 12.95 -7.60
C LYS A 31 5.18 13.45 -6.78
N THR A 32 5.22 13.13 -5.48
CA THR A 32 6.35 13.51 -4.62
C THR A 32 7.63 12.80 -5.04
N ALA A 33 7.56 11.49 -5.31
CA ALA A 33 8.73 10.75 -5.82
C ALA A 33 9.28 11.36 -7.11
N LEU A 34 8.42 11.68 -8.09
CA LEU A 34 8.81 12.36 -9.32
C LEU A 34 9.43 13.74 -9.05
N TYR A 35 8.83 14.53 -8.17
CA TYR A 35 9.37 15.84 -7.81
C TYR A 35 10.77 15.75 -7.18
N LEU A 36 10.95 14.85 -6.20
CA LEU A 36 12.23 14.64 -5.53
C LEU A 36 13.30 14.12 -6.48
N THR A 37 12.93 13.25 -7.42
CA THR A 37 13.87 12.67 -8.40
C THR A 37 14.29 13.65 -9.50
N LEU A 38 13.43 14.61 -9.86
CA LEU A 38 13.74 15.64 -10.86
C LEU A 38 14.51 16.84 -10.28
N ASN A 39 14.25 17.19 -9.02
CA ASN A 39 14.77 18.43 -8.41
C ASN A 39 15.73 18.17 -7.24
N GLY A 40 16.00 16.92 -6.88
CA GLY A 40 16.68 16.56 -5.64
C GLY A 40 18.08 17.14 -5.50
N GLU A 41 18.89 17.17 -6.57
CA GLU A 41 20.23 17.74 -6.55
C GLU A 41 20.22 19.24 -6.30
N GLU A 42 19.27 19.95 -6.90
CA GLU A 42 19.10 21.39 -6.70
C GLU A 42 18.62 21.69 -5.27
N LEU A 43 17.62 20.95 -4.79
CA LEU A 43 17.11 21.04 -3.41
C LEU A 43 18.22 20.79 -2.37
N LEU A 44 19.14 19.85 -2.63
CA LEU A 44 20.27 19.57 -1.75
C LEU A 44 21.31 20.71 -1.74
N LYS A 45 21.54 21.36 -2.88
CA LYS A 45 22.50 22.47 -3.03
C LYS A 45 21.98 23.78 -2.46
N ALA A 46 20.76 24.15 -2.81
CA ALA A 46 20.15 25.41 -2.41
C ALA A 46 19.92 25.48 -0.89
N GLY A 47 19.85 24.31 -0.22
CA GLY A 47 19.36 24.22 1.15
C GLY A 47 17.88 24.61 1.27
N GLU A 48 17.25 24.95 0.15
CA GLU A 48 15.85 25.33 0.05
C GLU A 48 14.97 24.08 0.15
N THR A 49 13.99 24.17 1.03
CA THR A 49 12.88 23.23 1.04
C THR A 49 12.03 23.40 -0.22
N PRO A 50 11.41 22.32 -0.73
CA PRO A 50 10.41 22.42 -1.80
C PRO A 50 9.47 23.59 -1.50
N LYS A 51 9.34 24.54 -2.44
CA LYS A 51 8.41 25.65 -2.27
C LYS A 51 7.02 25.06 -2.05
N GLU A 52 6.44 25.39 -0.91
CA GLU A 52 5.10 24.99 -0.49
C GLU A 52 4.07 25.67 -1.39
N ASP A 53 3.97 25.26 -2.65
CA ASP A 53 2.73 25.47 -3.39
C ASP A 53 1.68 24.62 -2.66
N SER A 54 0.82 25.35 -1.95
CA SER A 54 -0.12 24.92 -0.91
C SER A 54 -1.16 23.88 -1.34
N GLU A 55 -1.03 23.27 -2.52
CA GLU A 55 -2.09 22.46 -3.12
C GLU A 55 -1.87 20.95 -3.09
N LYS A 56 -0.89 20.43 -2.33
CA LYS A 56 -0.98 19.12 -1.64
C LYS A 56 0.33 18.78 -0.93
N LEU A 57 0.37 19.07 0.38
CA LEU A 57 1.32 18.45 1.29
C LEU A 57 1.12 16.92 1.26
N ASP A 58 2.16 16.19 0.87
CA ASP A 58 2.21 14.74 1.02
C ASP A 58 2.77 14.39 2.40
N ILE A 59 2.34 13.24 2.92
CA ILE A 59 2.76 12.74 4.23
C ILE A 59 3.71 11.58 4.00
N PHE A 60 4.98 11.77 4.33
CA PHE A 60 5.96 10.69 4.36
C PHE A 60 5.68 9.78 5.55
N LEU A 61 5.54 8.48 5.30
CA LEU A 61 5.38 7.48 6.35
C LEU A 61 6.67 6.70 6.54
N GLU A 62 7.26 6.82 7.73
CA GLU A 62 8.33 5.94 8.18
C GLU A 62 7.81 5.05 9.29
N TRP A 63 7.82 3.74 9.03
CA TRP A 63 7.36 2.75 10.02
C TRP A 63 8.21 1.47 9.99
N ASP A 64 9.44 1.58 9.48
CA ASP A 64 10.41 0.48 9.37
C ASP A 64 10.67 -0.20 10.71
N ASN A 65 10.62 0.57 11.80
CA ASN A 65 10.69 0.02 13.15
C ASN A 65 9.60 -1.03 13.38
N VAL A 66 8.37 -0.81 12.94
CA VAL A 66 7.29 -1.81 13.02
C VAL A 66 7.51 -2.93 12.00
N ARG A 67 7.71 -2.57 10.71
CA ARG A 67 7.80 -3.51 9.59
C ARG A 67 8.97 -4.51 9.72
N ALA A 68 10.09 -4.11 10.30
CA ALA A 68 11.29 -4.95 10.44
C ALA A 68 11.21 -5.97 11.59
N SER A 69 10.14 -5.97 12.40
CA SER A 69 10.01 -6.91 13.53
C SER A 69 8.80 -7.82 13.37
N SER A 70 9.06 -9.12 13.22
CA SER A 70 8.02 -10.16 13.19
C SER A 70 7.10 -10.10 14.42
N ARG A 71 7.64 -9.82 15.61
CA ARG A 71 6.84 -9.66 16.84
C ARG A 71 5.89 -8.47 16.76
N ARG A 72 6.34 -7.32 16.26
CA ARG A 72 5.49 -6.13 16.12
C ARG A 72 4.45 -6.33 15.02
N LEU A 73 4.83 -6.92 13.89
CA LEU A 73 3.88 -7.31 12.84
C LEU A 73 2.81 -8.26 13.39
N ARG A 74 3.17 -9.29 14.17
CA ARG A 74 2.20 -10.20 14.79
C ARG A 74 1.23 -9.47 15.72
N ASN A 75 1.70 -8.51 16.51
CA ASN A 75 0.83 -7.72 17.36
C ASN A 75 -0.15 -6.86 16.54
N ILE A 76 0.31 -6.23 15.46
CA ILE A 76 -0.57 -5.50 14.53
C ILE A 76 -1.58 -6.46 13.90
N SER A 77 -1.16 -7.62 13.41
CA SER A 77 -2.05 -8.63 12.85
C SER A 77 -3.12 -9.08 13.83
N LYS A 78 -2.81 -9.23 15.13
CA LYS A 78 -3.82 -9.57 16.15
C LYS A 78 -4.88 -8.47 16.34
N ILE A 79 -4.48 -7.19 16.29
CA ILE A 79 -5.44 -6.08 16.30
C ILE A 79 -6.35 -6.16 15.07
N ILE A 80 -5.78 -6.43 13.90
CA ILE A 80 -6.56 -6.58 12.66
C ILE A 80 -7.52 -7.78 12.77
N CYS A 81 -7.09 -8.90 13.34
CA CYS A 81 -7.94 -10.07 13.55
C CYS A 81 -9.13 -9.77 14.49
N ASP A 82 -8.89 -9.02 15.56
CA ASP A 82 -9.95 -8.56 16.48
C ASP A 82 -10.97 -7.67 15.74
N MET A 83 -10.50 -6.75 14.89
CA MET A 83 -11.36 -5.89 14.05
C MET A 83 -12.11 -6.64 12.94
N LEU A 84 -11.72 -7.88 12.63
CA LEU A 84 -12.37 -8.75 11.66
C LEU A 84 -13.25 -9.83 12.33
N SER A 85 -13.38 -9.81 13.66
CA SER A 85 -14.03 -10.88 14.44
C SER A 85 -15.52 -11.08 14.14
N ASP A 86 -16.20 -10.05 13.64
CA ASP A 86 -17.62 -10.06 13.27
C ASP A 86 -17.86 -10.27 11.76
N VAL A 87 -16.79 -10.51 10.98
CA VAL A 87 -16.85 -10.66 9.53
C VAL A 87 -16.65 -12.13 9.15
N GLU A 88 -17.63 -12.70 8.46
CA GLU A 88 -17.52 -14.03 7.84
C GLU A 88 -16.86 -13.94 6.46
N PHE A 89 -15.82 -14.77 6.25
CA PHE A 89 -15.06 -14.88 5.00
C PHE A 89 -14.22 -16.18 4.98
N ASP A 90 -13.72 -16.56 3.80
CA ASP A 90 -13.00 -17.83 3.57
C ASP A 90 -11.49 -17.67 3.40
N GLY A 91 -11.01 -16.46 3.06
CA GLY A 91 -9.61 -16.22 2.75
C GLY A 91 -9.13 -14.78 2.87
N ILE A 92 -7.81 -14.63 2.96
CA ILE A 92 -7.08 -13.37 2.95
C ILE A 92 -6.28 -13.25 1.65
N VAL A 93 -6.37 -12.09 1.00
CA VAL A 93 -5.55 -11.73 -0.16
C VAL A 93 -4.60 -10.61 0.22
N GLY A 94 -3.31 -10.89 0.30
CA GLY A 94 -2.28 -9.88 0.52
C GLY A 94 -1.88 -9.19 -0.78
N ILE A 95 -1.90 -7.86 -0.80
CA ILE A 95 -1.34 -7.08 -1.91
C ILE A 95 0.18 -7.07 -1.79
N SER A 96 0.87 -7.45 -2.87
CA SER A 96 2.32 -7.41 -2.94
C SER A 96 2.83 -5.96 -3.03
N SER A 97 3.93 -5.59 -2.35
CA SER A 97 4.77 -6.44 -1.47
C SER A 97 4.47 -6.25 0.02
N GLY A 98 3.98 -5.07 0.41
CA GLY A 98 3.83 -4.64 1.80
C GLY A 98 2.72 -5.35 2.58
N GLY A 99 1.60 -5.66 1.93
CA GLY A 99 0.49 -6.39 2.53
C GLY A 99 0.77 -7.87 2.82
N VAL A 100 1.68 -8.50 2.10
CA VAL A 100 1.92 -9.95 2.15
C VAL A 100 2.28 -10.45 3.56
N PRO A 101 3.27 -9.89 4.29
CA PRO A 101 3.61 -10.35 5.63
C PRO A 101 2.44 -10.26 6.63
N LEU A 102 1.65 -9.20 6.56
CA LEU A 102 0.46 -9.03 7.43
C LEU A 102 -0.61 -10.04 7.07
N ALA A 103 -0.91 -10.19 5.77
CA ALA A 103 -1.89 -11.12 5.26
C ALA A 103 -1.58 -12.58 5.67
N THR A 104 -0.31 -12.99 5.59
CA THR A 104 0.14 -14.32 6.04
C THR A 104 -0.11 -14.53 7.54
N LEU A 105 0.20 -13.54 8.37
CA LEU A 105 -0.01 -13.63 9.83
C LEU A 105 -1.49 -13.63 10.22
N ILE A 106 -2.32 -12.88 9.49
CA ILE A 106 -3.78 -12.86 9.71
C ILE A 106 -4.40 -14.18 9.27
N SER A 107 -4.01 -14.73 8.12
CA SER A 107 -4.50 -16.04 7.67
C SER A 107 -4.13 -17.17 8.62
N ASP A 108 -2.92 -17.11 9.21
CA ASP A 108 -2.43 -18.05 10.23
C ASP A 108 -3.26 -17.95 11.53
N GLU A 109 -3.47 -16.75 12.04
CA GLU A 109 -4.21 -16.54 13.30
C GLU A 109 -5.70 -16.91 13.18
N LEU A 110 -6.30 -16.71 12.00
CA LEU A 110 -7.73 -16.97 11.76
C LEU A 110 -8.05 -18.31 11.07
N ASP A 111 -7.03 -19.12 10.75
CA ASP A 111 -7.15 -20.37 10.00
C ASP A 111 -7.92 -20.21 8.68
N LYS A 112 -7.47 -19.29 7.83
CA LYS A 112 -8.11 -18.93 6.54
C LYS A 112 -7.20 -19.23 5.36
N ASN A 113 -7.80 -19.39 4.17
CA ASN A 113 -7.01 -19.53 2.93
C ASN A 113 -6.17 -18.26 2.69
N PHE A 114 -5.02 -18.42 2.06
CA PHE A 114 -4.12 -17.30 1.77
C PHE A 114 -3.81 -17.21 0.28
N SER A 115 -3.76 -16.00 -0.25
CA SER A 115 -3.31 -15.72 -1.62
C SER A 115 -2.61 -14.37 -1.71
N ILE A 116 -1.79 -14.23 -2.74
CA ILE A 116 -1.04 -13.00 -3.00
C ILE A 116 -1.51 -12.42 -4.32
N TYR A 117 -1.95 -11.17 -4.29
CA TYR A 117 -2.18 -10.38 -5.50
C TYR A 117 -0.93 -9.57 -5.82
N VAL A 118 -0.43 -9.72 -7.04
CA VAL A 118 0.70 -8.94 -7.56
C VAL A 118 0.15 -7.83 -8.45
N PRO A 119 0.24 -6.55 -8.06
CA PRO A 119 -0.26 -5.43 -8.85
C PRO A 119 0.43 -5.31 -10.20
N LYS A 120 -0.26 -4.75 -11.21
CA LYS A 120 0.29 -4.54 -12.56
C LYS A 120 1.65 -3.84 -12.57
N LYS A 121 1.86 -2.85 -11.70
CA LYS A 121 3.12 -2.09 -11.62
C LYS A 121 4.34 -2.97 -11.38
N HIS A 122 4.17 -4.14 -10.75
CA HIS A 122 5.25 -5.11 -10.49
C HIS A 122 5.38 -6.17 -11.59
N VAL A 123 4.55 -6.11 -12.63
CA VAL A 123 4.59 -7.06 -13.75
C VAL A 123 5.51 -6.52 -14.85
N HIS A 124 6.76 -6.96 -14.84
CA HIS A 124 7.77 -6.59 -15.85
C HIS A 124 7.58 -7.36 -17.17
N THR A 125 6.52 -7.03 -17.90
CA THR A 125 6.33 -7.52 -19.27
C THR A 125 6.13 -6.35 -20.21
N GLU A 126 6.81 -6.36 -21.37
CA GLU A 126 6.78 -5.28 -22.37
C GLU A 126 5.38 -4.99 -22.94
N LYS A 127 4.37 -5.80 -22.61
CA LYS A 127 3.00 -5.59 -23.05
C LYS A 127 2.28 -4.71 -22.04
N GLU A 128 2.06 -3.45 -22.41
CA GLU A 128 1.32 -2.41 -21.65
C GLU A 128 -0.09 -2.81 -21.15
N LYS A 129 -0.61 -3.98 -21.53
CA LYS A 129 -1.95 -4.49 -21.21
C LYS A 129 -2.00 -5.58 -20.15
N THR A 130 -0.89 -5.95 -19.51
CA THR A 130 -0.98 -6.92 -18.41
C THR A 130 -1.75 -6.33 -17.23
N THR A 131 -2.64 -7.13 -16.65
CA THR A 131 -3.33 -6.82 -15.39
C THR A 131 -2.50 -7.44 -14.26
N GLY A 132 -2.63 -6.94 -13.03
CA GLY A 132 -2.12 -7.67 -11.87
C GLY A 132 -2.77 -9.06 -11.78
N PHE A 133 -2.15 -9.97 -11.03
CA PHE A 133 -2.52 -11.38 -11.03
C PHE A 133 -2.36 -12.05 -9.67
N ILE A 134 -3.07 -13.17 -9.48
CA ILE A 134 -2.79 -14.16 -8.43
C ILE A 134 -2.16 -15.38 -9.10
N GLY A 135 -1.03 -15.86 -8.58
CA GLY A 135 -0.32 -17.02 -9.13
C GLY A 135 -1.15 -18.30 -9.02
N GLN A 136 -1.08 -19.18 -10.03
CA GLN A 136 -1.84 -20.45 -10.04
C GLN A 136 -1.42 -21.44 -8.93
N ASN A 137 -0.25 -21.24 -8.33
CA ASN A 137 0.25 -22.04 -7.23
C ASN A 137 -0.32 -21.60 -5.85
N MET A 138 -1.12 -20.53 -5.80
CA MET A 138 -1.79 -20.08 -4.59
C MET A 138 -3.07 -20.87 -4.34
N SER A 139 -3.57 -20.82 -3.10
CA SER A 139 -4.87 -21.38 -2.75
C SER A 139 -5.95 -20.81 -3.68
N SER A 140 -6.81 -21.66 -4.21
CA SER A 140 -7.93 -21.15 -5.00
C SER A 140 -8.84 -20.30 -4.11
N ILE A 141 -9.00 -19.04 -4.51
CA ILE A 141 -9.98 -18.11 -3.96
C ILE A 141 -11.22 -17.97 -4.85
N VAL A 142 -11.33 -18.80 -5.89
CA VAL A 142 -12.42 -18.68 -6.85
C VAL A 142 -13.76 -18.93 -6.16
N GLY A 143 -14.68 -17.98 -6.29
CA GLY A 143 -16.02 -18.00 -5.68
C GLY A 143 -16.04 -17.77 -4.17
N LYS A 144 -14.92 -17.47 -3.53
CA LYS A 144 -14.80 -17.31 -2.08
C LYS A 144 -15.02 -15.86 -1.63
N ASP A 145 -15.50 -15.70 -0.41
CA ASP A 145 -15.53 -14.42 0.29
C ASP A 145 -14.11 -14.13 0.82
N VAL A 146 -13.54 -12.98 0.46
CA VAL A 146 -12.16 -12.64 0.79
C VAL A 146 -12.00 -11.26 1.41
N ILE A 147 -11.02 -11.14 2.31
CA ILE A 147 -10.54 -9.86 2.83
C ILE A 147 -9.23 -9.51 2.12
N ILE A 148 -9.13 -8.28 1.65
CA ILE A 148 -7.91 -7.76 1.02
C ILE A 148 -7.09 -7.06 2.09
N VAL A 149 -5.79 -7.34 2.16
CA VAL A 149 -4.88 -6.72 3.12
C VAL A 149 -3.74 -6.04 2.40
N ASP A 150 -3.49 -4.79 2.76
CA ASP A 150 -2.29 -4.04 2.38
C ASP A 150 -1.66 -3.36 3.60
N ASP A 151 -0.44 -2.86 3.48
CA ASP A 151 0.17 -2.11 4.57
C ASP A 151 -0.19 -0.60 4.50
N VAL A 152 0.06 0.04 3.37
CA VAL A 152 -0.07 1.49 3.21
C VAL A 152 -0.88 1.83 1.97
N MET A 153 -2.04 2.46 2.16
CA MET A 153 -2.84 2.99 1.06
C MET A 153 -2.54 4.47 0.84
N THR A 154 -1.94 4.80 -0.30
CA THR A 154 -1.66 6.20 -0.67
C THR A 154 -2.76 6.81 -1.54
N SER A 155 -2.91 6.36 -2.79
CA SER A 155 -3.97 6.85 -3.70
C SER A 155 -5.17 5.92 -3.81
N GLY A 156 -5.08 4.70 -3.24
CA GLY A 156 -6.06 3.65 -3.43
C GLY A 156 -5.96 2.89 -4.78
N ASN A 157 -5.03 3.24 -5.66
CA ASN A 157 -4.95 2.62 -7.00
C ASN A 157 -4.70 1.11 -6.96
N SER A 158 -3.74 0.64 -6.15
CA SER A 158 -3.46 -0.80 -6.00
C SER A 158 -4.64 -1.55 -5.40
N VAL A 159 -5.32 -0.97 -4.41
CA VAL A 159 -6.55 -1.53 -3.83
C VAL A 159 -7.67 -1.60 -4.87
N LYS A 160 -7.91 -0.53 -5.63
CA LYS A 160 -8.91 -0.50 -6.70
C LYS A 160 -8.64 -1.54 -7.79
N GLU A 161 -7.39 -1.67 -8.21
CA GLU A 161 -6.95 -2.69 -9.17
C GLU A 161 -7.25 -4.10 -8.63
N THR A 162 -6.91 -4.34 -7.37
CA THR A 162 -7.13 -5.62 -6.67
C THR A 162 -8.61 -5.95 -6.57
N ILE A 163 -9.46 -5.01 -6.14
CA ILE A 163 -10.91 -5.18 -6.06
C ILE A 163 -11.48 -5.54 -7.44
N LYS A 164 -11.08 -4.82 -8.48
CA LYS A 164 -11.57 -5.06 -9.84
C LYS A 164 -11.17 -6.46 -10.34
N TYR A 165 -9.95 -6.89 -10.08
CA TYR A 165 -9.50 -8.24 -10.41
C TYR A 165 -10.30 -9.30 -9.64
N LEU A 166 -10.42 -9.13 -8.32
CA LEU A 166 -11.10 -10.08 -7.44
C LEU A 166 -12.58 -10.20 -7.78
N LYS A 167 -13.30 -9.13 -8.09
CA LYS A 167 -14.71 -9.20 -8.51
C LYS A 167 -14.96 -10.08 -9.75
N GLY A 168 -13.93 -10.35 -10.56
CA GLY A 168 -14.02 -11.25 -11.70
C GLY A 168 -13.94 -12.74 -11.32
N ILE A 169 -13.45 -13.07 -10.13
CA ILE A 169 -13.16 -14.45 -9.72
C ILE A 169 -13.63 -14.82 -8.31
N ALA A 170 -13.86 -13.86 -7.42
CA ALA A 170 -14.11 -13.99 -6.00
C ALA A 170 -15.00 -12.83 -5.50
N ASN A 171 -15.31 -12.82 -4.20
CA ASN A 171 -16.13 -11.78 -3.58
C ASN A 171 -15.34 -10.99 -2.52
N PRO A 172 -14.77 -9.81 -2.87
CA PRO A 172 -14.07 -8.98 -1.89
C PRO A 172 -15.05 -8.32 -0.92
N LYS A 173 -14.97 -8.68 0.37
CA LYS A 173 -15.88 -8.22 1.43
C LYS A 173 -15.46 -6.90 2.06
N LYS A 174 -14.16 -6.79 2.38
CA LYS A 174 -13.53 -5.59 2.94
C LYS A 174 -12.08 -5.51 2.50
N VAL A 175 -11.54 -4.30 2.53
CA VAL A 175 -10.09 -4.04 2.50
C VAL A 175 -9.67 -3.61 3.89
N PHE A 176 -8.53 -4.10 4.36
CA PHE A 176 -7.89 -3.61 5.57
C PHE A 176 -6.49 -3.10 5.23
N VAL A 177 -6.17 -1.88 5.67
CA VAL A 177 -4.81 -1.31 5.57
C VAL A 177 -4.28 -0.86 6.92
N VAL A 178 -2.97 -0.93 7.15
CA VAL A 178 -2.42 -0.40 8.41
C VAL A 178 -2.48 1.13 8.41
N MET A 179 -2.09 1.76 7.30
CA MET A 179 -2.09 3.21 7.15
C MET A 179 -2.91 3.66 5.94
N ASP A 180 -3.92 4.49 6.16
CA ASP A 180 -4.65 5.18 5.10
C ASP A 180 -4.21 6.65 5.00
N LYS A 181 -3.60 7.00 3.86
CA LYS A 181 -3.24 8.38 3.49
C LYS A 181 -4.24 9.03 2.53
N SER A 182 -5.17 8.24 1.98
CA SER A 182 -6.10 8.68 0.95
C SER A 182 -7.38 9.31 1.51
N GLY A 183 -7.81 8.87 2.69
CA GLY A 183 -9.10 9.26 3.27
C GLY A 183 -10.31 8.63 2.58
N ILE A 184 -10.12 7.59 1.76
CA ILE A 184 -11.19 6.89 1.03
C ILE A 184 -11.80 5.82 1.93
N ASP A 185 -13.12 5.88 2.15
CA ASP A 185 -13.86 4.92 2.99
C ASP A 185 -14.40 3.71 2.22
N GLU A 186 -14.57 3.83 0.90
CA GLU A 186 -15.12 2.78 0.05
C GLU A 186 -14.58 2.88 -1.37
N ILE A 187 -14.27 1.73 -1.98
CA ILE A 187 -13.90 1.63 -3.40
C ILE A 187 -14.76 0.57 -4.06
N ASP A 188 -15.50 0.97 -5.10
CA ASP A 188 -16.37 0.11 -5.88
C ASP A 188 -17.31 -0.75 -4.99
N GLY A 189 -17.91 -0.20 -3.93
CA GLY A 189 -18.80 -0.97 -3.04
C GLY A 189 -18.10 -1.84 -1.99
N VAL A 190 -16.77 -1.81 -1.90
CA VAL A 190 -15.99 -2.53 -0.89
C VAL A 190 -15.46 -1.53 0.13
N LYS A 191 -15.84 -1.72 1.39
CA LYS A 191 -15.44 -0.83 2.50
C LYS A 191 -13.94 -0.94 2.77
N ILE A 192 -13.32 0.20 3.05
CA ILE A 192 -11.92 0.32 3.48
C ILE A 192 -11.88 0.52 5.00
N GLU A 193 -11.30 -0.44 5.71
CA GLU A 193 -10.95 -0.34 7.12
C GLU A 193 -9.46 -0.01 7.26
N HIS A 194 -9.10 0.66 8.35
CA HIS A 194 -7.71 1.05 8.60
C HIS A 194 -7.38 1.06 10.09
N LEU A 195 -6.11 0.80 10.43
CA LEU A 195 -5.64 0.98 11.80
C LEU A 195 -5.32 2.44 12.12
N PHE A 196 -4.72 3.15 11.16
CA PHE A 196 -4.38 4.55 11.27
C PHE A 196 -4.78 5.29 9.99
N ARG A 197 -5.23 6.53 10.14
CA ARG A 197 -5.49 7.44 9.02
C ARG A 197 -4.79 8.76 9.26
N THR A 198 -4.22 9.30 8.20
CA THR A 198 -3.64 10.65 8.21
C THR A 198 -4.62 11.63 7.57
N GLY A 199 -4.59 12.89 8.02
CA GLY A 199 -5.42 13.96 7.45
C GLY A 199 -4.74 15.30 7.64
N VAL A 200 -5.08 16.25 6.76
CA VAL A 200 -4.62 17.64 6.88
C VAL A 200 -5.70 18.41 7.61
N VAL A 201 -5.33 19.07 8.70
CA VAL A 201 -6.22 20.02 9.40
C VAL A 201 -5.92 21.40 8.85
N ASP A 202 -6.77 21.90 7.95
CA ASP A 202 -6.70 23.29 7.51
C ASP A 202 -7.51 24.18 8.45
N ILE A 203 -6.83 25.08 9.17
CA ILE A 203 -7.43 26.00 10.15
C ILE A 203 -7.69 27.38 9.51
N LYS A 204 -7.61 27.51 8.18
CA LYS A 204 -8.02 28.75 7.51
C LYS A 204 -9.54 28.90 7.51
N LYS A 205 -10.02 29.58 8.53
CA LYS A 205 -11.27 30.36 8.51
C LYS A 205 -11.06 31.70 7.85
#